data_AF-A7TN55-F1
#
_entry.id   AF-A7TN55-F1
#
_cell.length_a   1.000
_cell.length_b   1.000
_cell.length_c   1.000
_cell.angle_alpha   90.00
_cell.angle_beta   90.00
_cell.angle_gamma   90.00
#
_symmetry.space_group_name_H-M   'P 1'
#
loop_
_entity.id
_entity.type
_entity.pdbx_description
1 polymer ?
#
loop_
_entity_poly.entity_id
_entity_poly.type
_entity_poly.pdbx_seq_one_letter_code
_entity_poly.pdbx_strand_id
1 'polypeptide(L)'
;MKEIDDTELNSIRYLLGILRSTRIKGTVNNGDEKLNQALLNNVVYYTARIRSIGLLNEMVDGIFNSQYWNNYDLLELQEMVKGIFQWKLEISEPVVPIDTFCAIWNSYIVGCKSWSVYKIAIVAGALDTQDKFESLQSSIFVDDSGSVRNLYETWRSKYYIPIWNDFIRMYTGNGNDLVRKLMLSYSAISRESDNNFGVLPWQNITIALTNLSSDYITSKGIKESQFMSRNMNKVAKTLLLSIPHCSEQLTSTILAKFCKMCYDLSTVESNNSGSWGNDYSDRHYVNILLTIVLSLKGILESRNTIPVQWYHQVITCLYFIHFIVKDFGISGFESYNYVLNVSVTGIKMAAEKNPKIYMDLVCLMRSNIWGDPKSGNKISISKLLFLLTFLESTISQFKGIDMHFIETIVQPLIDEFIRSSNNDIKESIHWMILSALNTKLYDWQIKLIPQYLDASFTAFIDGELLPNQIILIAQTVSGRIQHLSQLKESMPSETCNYIYSKIQTPGLPNETKKTLIECLIFMSASISNGNILEWLEKCSDLILTSNFDKTANHELISTMWTLVTTMRSKVALKFWYDKLPQLQSKL
;
A
#
# COMPACT_ATOMS: atom_id res chain seq x y z
N MET A 1 30.74 -34.61 -27.65
CA MET A 1 30.28 -34.29 -29.02
C MET A 1 28.98 -35.05 -29.28
N LYS A 2 27.83 -34.39 -29.14
CA LYS A 2 26.59 -34.84 -29.79
C LYS A 2 26.37 -33.89 -30.96
N GLU A 3 26.37 -34.45 -32.16
CA GLU A 3 26.03 -33.79 -33.42
C GLU A 3 24.74 -32.98 -33.24
N ILE A 4 24.68 -31.84 -33.93
CA ILE A 4 23.40 -31.15 -34.11
C ILE A 4 22.48 -32.16 -34.80
N ASP A 5 21.30 -32.39 -34.25
CA ASP A 5 20.26 -33.14 -34.97
C ASP A 5 19.99 -32.34 -36.25
N ASP A 6 20.19 -32.92 -37.45
CA ASP A 6 20.15 -32.21 -38.74
C ASP A 6 18.86 -31.36 -38.90
N THR A 7 17.80 -31.74 -38.18
CA THR A 7 16.53 -31.04 -38.01
C THR A 7 16.65 -29.64 -37.39
N GLU A 8 17.48 -29.45 -36.36
CA GLU A 8 17.70 -28.15 -35.68
C GLU A 8 18.49 -27.19 -36.59
N LEU A 9 19.53 -27.68 -37.27
CA LEU A 9 20.33 -26.87 -38.18
C LEU A 9 19.49 -26.36 -39.36
N ASN A 10 18.62 -27.22 -39.90
CA ASN A 10 17.69 -26.85 -40.97
C ASN A 10 16.66 -25.82 -40.50
N SER A 11 16.19 -25.92 -39.25
CA SER A 11 15.30 -24.95 -38.64
C SER A 11 15.96 -23.58 -38.45
N ILE A 12 17.22 -23.52 -37.98
CA ILE A 12 17.98 -22.27 -37.87
C ILE A 12 18.22 -21.63 -39.25
N ARG A 13 18.59 -22.42 -40.26
CA ARG A 13 18.77 -21.93 -41.63
C ARG A 13 17.48 -21.40 -42.23
N TYR A 14 16.35 -22.05 -41.95
CA TYR A 14 15.04 -21.57 -42.37
C TYR A 14 14.68 -20.23 -41.72
N LEU A 15 14.91 -20.08 -40.41
CA LEU A 15 14.72 -18.81 -39.70
C LEU A 15 15.61 -17.69 -40.26
N LEU A 16 16.88 -17.98 -40.52
CA LEU A 16 17.80 -17.05 -41.18
C LEU A 16 17.29 -16.61 -42.55
N GLY A 17 16.72 -17.54 -43.33
CA GLY A 17 16.09 -17.24 -44.60
C GLY A 17 14.93 -16.24 -44.46
N ILE A 18 14.07 -16.42 -43.46
CA ILE A 18 12.97 -15.49 -43.15
C ILE A 18 13.52 -14.12 -42.73
N LEU A 19 14.45 -14.09 -41.78
CA LEU A 19 15.01 -12.85 -41.23
C LEU A 19 15.76 -12.02 -42.29
N ARG A 20 16.44 -12.67 -43.24
CA ARG A 20 17.15 -12.01 -44.34
C ARG A 20 16.24 -11.63 -45.52
N SER A 21 14.99 -12.13 -45.55
CA SER A 21 14.09 -11.86 -46.67
C SER A 21 13.59 -10.41 -46.64
N THR A 22 13.73 -9.71 -47.77
CA THR A 22 13.17 -8.38 -48.00
C THR A 22 11.76 -8.42 -48.61
N ARG A 23 11.31 -9.62 -49.02
CA ARG A 23 10.05 -9.88 -49.73
C ARG A 23 8.96 -10.42 -48.80
N ILE A 24 8.45 -9.58 -47.89
CA ILE A 24 7.06 -9.70 -47.42
C ILE A 24 6.45 -8.29 -47.46
N LYS A 25 6.47 -7.68 -48.65
CA LYS A 25 5.60 -6.57 -49.03
C LYS A 25 4.49 -7.17 -49.89
N GLY A 26 3.39 -7.54 -49.25
CA GLY A 26 2.21 -8.08 -49.92
C GLY A 26 1.70 -9.32 -49.19
N THR A 27 0.47 -9.22 -48.68
CA THR A 27 -0.38 -10.36 -48.29
C THR A 27 0.13 -11.26 -47.17
N VAL A 28 0.49 -10.70 -46.01
CA VAL A 28 0.12 -11.37 -44.75
C VAL A 28 -0.98 -10.49 -44.17
N ASN A 29 -2.21 -10.75 -44.59
CA ASN A 29 -3.39 -10.22 -43.92
C ASN A 29 -3.32 -10.64 -42.43
N ASN A 30 -4.03 -9.92 -41.56
CA ASN A 30 -4.15 -10.10 -40.10
C ASN A 30 -4.56 -11.51 -39.59
N GLY A 31 -4.38 -12.59 -40.36
CA GLY A 31 -4.69 -13.98 -40.05
C GLY A 31 -3.53 -14.84 -39.50
N ASP A 32 -2.33 -14.29 -39.29
CA ASP A 32 -1.15 -15.09 -38.90
C ASP A 32 -0.49 -14.67 -37.57
N GLU A 33 -1.27 -14.13 -36.62
CA GLU A 33 -0.80 -13.83 -35.25
C GLU A 33 -0.15 -15.07 -34.59
N LYS A 34 -0.66 -16.27 -34.89
CA LYS A 34 -0.07 -17.55 -34.46
C LYS A 34 1.29 -17.83 -35.12
N LEU A 35 1.46 -17.54 -36.41
CA LEU A 35 2.71 -17.73 -37.12
C LEU A 35 3.77 -16.72 -36.62
N ASN A 36 3.36 -15.47 -36.41
CA ASN A 36 4.24 -14.43 -35.87
C ASN A 36 4.70 -14.78 -34.44
N GLN A 37 3.78 -15.22 -33.58
CA GLN A 37 4.12 -15.68 -32.24
C GLN A 37 5.03 -16.93 -32.27
N ALA A 38 4.77 -17.88 -33.18
CA ALA A 38 5.62 -19.05 -33.35
C ALA A 38 7.03 -18.66 -33.82
N LEU A 39 7.15 -17.66 -34.71
CA LEU A 39 8.44 -17.15 -35.14
C LEU A 39 9.22 -16.53 -33.99
N LEU A 40 8.60 -15.63 -33.20
CA LEU A 40 9.25 -15.03 -32.03
C LEU A 40 9.73 -16.12 -31.07
N ASN A 41 8.87 -17.08 -30.74
CA ASN A 41 9.21 -18.19 -29.85
C ASN A 41 10.36 -19.05 -30.39
N ASN A 42 10.37 -19.34 -31.70
CA ASN A 42 11.45 -20.10 -32.33
C ASN A 42 12.76 -19.31 -32.34
N VAL A 43 12.73 -18.00 -32.62
CA VAL A 43 13.91 -17.14 -32.55
C VAL A 43 14.47 -17.14 -31.12
N VAL A 44 13.63 -17.01 -30.09
CA VAL A 44 14.05 -17.14 -28.68
C VAL A 44 14.68 -18.49 -28.42
N TYR A 45 13.99 -19.57 -28.77
CA TYR A 45 14.38 -20.93 -28.47
C TYR A 45 15.73 -21.30 -29.10
N TYR A 46 15.89 -21.05 -30.40
CA TYR A 46 17.07 -21.49 -31.12
C TYR A 46 18.27 -20.58 -30.88
N THR A 47 18.11 -19.25 -30.86
CA THR A 47 19.25 -18.30 -30.79
C THR A 47 20.10 -18.51 -29.55
N ALA A 48 19.48 -18.71 -28.38
CA ALA A 48 20.21 -18.94 -27.12
C ALA A 48 21.02 -20.25 -27.10
N ARG A 49 20.62 -21.24 -27.92
CA ARG A 49 21.19 -22.60 -27.97
C ARG A 49 22.22 -22.82 -29.07
N ILE A 50 22.44 -21.84 -29.95
CA ILE A 50 23.40 -21.97 -31.04
C ILE A 50 24.80 -22.22 -30.46
N ARG A 51 25.41 -23.32 -30.91
CA ARG A 51 26.74 -23.77 -30.48
C ARG A 51 27.87 -23.23 -31.37
N SER A 52 27.58 -22.93 -32.64
CA SER A 52 28.56 -22.42 -33.60
C SER A 52 28.62 -20.90 -33.55
N ILE A 53 29.80 -20.34 -33.28
CA ILE A 53 30.04 -18.89 -33.26
C ILE A 53 29.66 -18.26 -34.60
N GLY A 54 30.02 -18.89 -35.72
CA GLY A 54 29.70 -18.39 -37.06
C GLY A 54 28.18 -18.33 -37.30
N LEU A 55 27.46 -19.40 -36.95
CA LEU A 55 26.00 -19.45 -37.11
C LEU A 55 25.28 -18.48 -36.17
N LEU A 56 25.81 -18.30 -34.96
CA LEU A 56 25.30 -17.33 -33.99
C LEU A 56 25.49 -15.90 -34.52
N ASN A 57 26.66 -15.60 -35.10
CA ASN A 57 26.94 -14.31 -35.72
C ASN A 57 25.94 -14.02 -36.86
N GLU A 58 25.71 -15.00 -37.73
CA GLU A 58 24.70 -14.90 -38.79
C GLU A 58 23.28 -14.67 -38.27
N MET A 59 22.91 -15.33 -37.16
CA MET A 59 21.59 -15.19 -36.53
C MET A 59 21.43 -13.82 -35.88
N VAL A 60 22.45 -13.33 -35.16
CA VAL A 60 22.42 -12.00 -34.54
C VAL A 60 22.38 -10.92 -35.61
N ASP A 61 23.10 -11.05 -36.73
CA ASP A 61 22.97 -10.16 -37.89
C ASP A 61 21.54 -10.14 -38.43
N GLY A 62 20.99 -11.34 -38.67
CA GLY A 62 19.61 -11.51 -39.13
C GLY A 62 18.60 -10.87 -38.18
N ILE A 63 18.75 -11.04 -36.87
CA ILE A 63 17.88 -10.39 -35.88
C ILE A 63 18.09 -8.89 -35.86
N PHE A 64 19.32 -8.40 -35.87
CA PHE A 64 19.58 -6.96 -35.68
C PHE A 64 19.25 -6.12 -36.91
N ASN A 65 19.49 -6.65 -38.12
CA ASN A 65 19.37 -5.91 -39.38
C ASN A 65 18.14 -6.29 -40.22
N SER A 66 17.29 -7.20 -39.75
CA SER A 66 16.09 -7.59 -40.49
C SER A 66 15.07 -6.45 -40.62
N GLN A 67 14.53 -6.30 -41.83
CA GLN A 67 13.41 -5.41 -42.12
C GLN A 67 12.05 -6.03 -41.76
N TYR A 68 12.02 -7.34 -41.49
CA TYR A 68 10.81 -8.09 -41.16
C TYR A 68 10.17 -7.59 -39.86
N TRP A 69 10.98 -7.08 -38.92
CA TRP A 69 10.52 -6.52 -37.65
C TRP A 69 9.66 -5.27 -37.79
N ASN A 70 9.70 -4.59 -38.94
CA ASN A 70 8.88 -3.39 -39.15
C ASN A 70 7.37 -3.67 -39.07
N ASN A 71 6.96 -4.95 -39.15
CA ASN A 71 5.57 -5.39 -39.02
C ASN A 71 5.19 -5.86 -37.61
N TYR A 72 6.11 -5.84 -36.65
CA TYR A 72 5.91 -6.35 -35.28
C TYR A 72 5.63 -5.23 -34.29
N ASP A 73 4.98 -5.58 -33.17
CA ASP A 73 4.90 -4.66 -32.04
C ASP A 73 6.27 -4.47 -31.39
N LEU A 74 6.57 -3.22 -31.02
CA LEU A 74 7.84 -2.84 -30.42
C LEU A 74 8.13 -3.61 -29.12
N LEU A 75 7.09 -3.84 -28.31
CA LEU A 75 7.21 -4.46 -26.99
C LEU A 75 7.35 -5.98 -27.10
N GLU A 76 6.73 -6.59 -28.11
CA GLU A 76 6.93 -8.01 -28.43
C GLU A 76 8.38 -8.28 -28.86
N LEU A 77 8.97 -7.40 -29.67
CA LEU A 77 10.36 -7.52 -30.08
C LEU A 77 11.33 -7.38 -28.90
N GLN A 78 11.02 -6.47 -27.97
CA GLN A 78 11.77 -6.35 -26.72
C GLN A 78 11.69 -7.63 -25.88
N GLU A 79 10.50 -8.21 -25.68
CA GLU A 79 10.32 -9.45 -24.93
C GLU A 79 11.01 -10.64 -25.60
N MET A 80 11.04 -10.69 -26.94
CA MET A 80 11.80 -11.70 -27.67
C MET A 80 13.29 -11.62 -27.32
N VAL A 81 13.92 -10.45 -27.41
CA VAL A 81 15.36 -10.34 -27.14
C VAL A 81 15.69 -10.55 -25.67
N LYS A 82 14.84 -10.06 -24.76
CA LYS A 82 14.91 -10.40 -23.34
C LYS A 82 14.87 -11.92 -23.14
N GLY A 83 13.96 -12.61 -23.82
CA GLY A 83 13.86 -14.07 -23.81
C GLY A 83 15.15 -14.74 -24.27
N ILE A 84 15.76 -14.28 -25.37
CA ILE A 84 17.04 -14.81 -25.87
C ILE A 84 18.13 -14.72 -24.79
N PHE A 85 18.30 -13.53 -24.20
CA PHE A 85 19.33 -13.30 -23.18
C PHE A 85 19.03 -14.07 -21.89
N GLN A 86 17.77 -14.10 -21.44
CA GLN A 86 17.38 -14.84 -20.24
C GLN A 86 17.64 -16.33 -20.39
N TRP A 87 17.20 -16.94 -21.51
CA TRP A 87 17.49 -18.34 -21.79
C TRP A 87 18.99 -18.60 -21.85
N LYS A 88 19.78 -17.68 -22.41
CA LYS A 88 21.23 -17.82 -22.47
C LYS A 88 21.86 -17.87 -21.07
N LEU A 89 21.38 -17.03 -20.15
CA LEU A 89 21.84 -16.98 -18.77
C LEU A 89 21.42 -18.19 -17.92
N GLU A 90 20.31 -18.86 -18.29
CA GLU A 90 19.75 -20.00 -17.55
C GLU A 90 20.32 -21.35 -18.00
N ILE A 91 21.07 -21.41 -19.11
CA ILE A 91 21.74 -22.64 -19.55
C ILE A 91 22.94 -22.92 -18.62
N SER A 92 22.88 -24.03 -17.89
CA SER A 92 23.88 -24.39 -16.86
C SER A 92 25.31 -24.55 -17.40
N GLU A 93 25.47 -24.98 -18.65
CA GLU A 93 26.78 -25.14 -19.32
C GLU A 93 26.70 -24.64 -20.77
N PRO A 94 26.84 -23.32 -21.01
CA PRO A 94 26.68 -22.77 -22.33
C PRO A 94 27.91 -23.06 -23.20
N VAL A 95 27.72 -23.78 -24.32
CA VAL A 95 28.81 -24.12 -25.27
C VAL A 95 29.52 -22.87 -25.82
N VAL A 96 28.76 -21.81 -26.06
CA VAL A 96 29.31 -20.47 -26.31
C VAL A 96 29.27 -19.71 -24.98
N PRO A 97 30.43 -19.35 -24.38
CA PRO A 97 30.49 -18.55 -23.16
C PRO A 97 29.69 -17.24 -23.25
N ILE A 98 29.20 -16.74 -22.12
CA ILE A 98 28.31 -15.55 -22.07
C ILE A 98 29.03 -14.29 -22.56
N ASP A 99 30.31 -14.11 -22.22
CA ASP A 99 31.16 -13.03 -22.72
C ASP A 99 31.27 -13.04 -24.24
N THR A 100 31.51 -14.20 -24.84
CA THR A 100 31.59 -14.39 -26.29
C THR A 100 30.23 -14.11 -26.94
N PHE A 101 29.15 -14.60 -26.34
CA PHE A 101 27.79 -14.33 -26.80
C PHE A 101 27.50 -12.81 -26.81
N CYS A 102 27.78 -12.11 -25.71
CA CYS A 102 27.59 -10.66 -25.60
C CYS A 102 28.54 -9.89 -26.54
N ALA A 103 29.77 -10.35 -26.77
CA ALA A 103 30.72 -9.73 -27.68
C ALA A 103 30.21 -9.73 -29.14
N ILE A 104 29.53 -10.80 -29.57
CA ILE A 104 28.89 -10.86 -30.89
C ILE A 104 27.82 -9.77 -30.99
N TRP A 105 26.88 -9.69 -30.04
CA TRP A 105 25.86 -8.63 -30.00
C TRP A 105 26.49 -7.22 -29.99
N ASN A 106 27.56 -7.05 -29.21
CA ASN A 106 28.29 -5.79 -29.14
C ASN A 106 28.80 -5.33 -30.50
N SER A 107 29.30 -6.24 -31.34
CA SER A 107 29.80 -5.89 -32.69
C SER A 107 28.72 -5.24 -33.57
N TYR A 108 27.47 -5.70 -33.46
CA TYR A 108 26.34 -5.13 -34.20
C TYR A 108 25.81 -3.84 -33.59
N ILE A 109 25.77 -3.73 -32.26
CA ILE A 109 25.34 -2.52 -31.55
C ILE A 109 26.32 -1.37 -31.84
N VAL A 110 27.62 -1.61 -31.65
CA VAL A 110 28.68 -0.62 -31.87
C VAL A 110 28.84 -0.29 -33.36
N GLY A 111 28.70 -1.28 -34.23
CA GLY A 111 28.80 -1.13 -35.69
C GLY A 111 27.56 -0.53 -36.36
N CYS A 112 26.49 -0.24 -35.60
CA CYS A 112 25.22 0.22 -36.17
C CYS A 112 25.32 1.66 -36.71
N LYS A 113 25.20 1.80 -38.04
CA LYS A 113 25.20 3.11 -38.72
C LYS A 113 23.82 3.75 -38.86
N SER A 114 22.76 2.95 -38.77
CA SER A 114 21.38 3.40 -38.98
C SER A 114 20.47 2.77 -37.92
N TRP A 115 20.04 3.63 -37.00
CA TRP A 115 19.16 3.27 -35.89
C TRP A 115 17.70 3.37 -36.28
N SER A 116 16.89 2.46 -35.74
CA SER A 116 15.43 2.47 -35.83
C SER A 116 14.86 2.20 -34.44
N VAL A 117 13.57 2.51 -34.25
CA VAL A 117 12.86 2.21 -32.99
C VAL A 117 12.91 0.71 -32.66
N TYR A 118 12.82 -0.17 -33.66
CA TYR A 118 12.93 -1.62 -33.48
C TYR A 118 14.30 -2.07 -32.97
N LYS A 119 15.39 -1.48 -33.50
CA LYS A 119 16.75 -1.74 -32.98
C LYS A 119 16.91 -1.27 -31.54
N ILE A 120 16.26 -0.18 -31.17
CA ILE A 120 16.22 0.30 -29.77
C ILE A 120 15.48 -0.69 -28.87
N ALA A 121 14.35 -1.26 -29.32
CA ALA A 121 13.65 -2.31 -28.57
C ALA A 121 14.48 -3.60 -28.41
N ILE A 122 15.23 -4.00 -29.44
CA ILE A 122 16.18 -5.11 -29.36
C ILE A 122 17.21 -4.87 -28.25
N VAL A 123 17.83 -3.69 -28.23
CA VAL A 123 18.80 -3.33 -27.18
C VAL A 123 18.13 -3.23 -25.82
N ALA A 124 16.90 -2.70 -25.73
CA ALA A 124 16.13 -2.65 -24.49
C ALA A 124 15.90 -4.06 -23.92
N GLY A 125 15.56 -5.03 -24.77
CA GLY A 125 15.33 -6.41 -24.37
C GLY A 125 16.57 -7.05 -23.77
N ALA A 126 17.73 -6.82 -24.38
CA ALA A 126 19.01 -7.23 -23.80
C ALA A 126 19.22 -6.56 -22.42
N LEU A 127 19.11 -5.23 -22.35
CA LEU A 127 19.31 -4.45 -21.11
C LEU A 127 18.38 -4.86 -19.95
N ASP A 128 17.14 -5.32 -20.23
CA ASP A 128 16.19 -5.78 -19.20
C ASP A 128 16.69 -7.04 -18.45
N THR A 129 17.68 -7.74 -19.00
CA THR A 129 18.29 -8.91 -18.35
C THR A 129 19.47 -8.57 -17.42
N GLN A 130 19.86 -7.30 -17.33
CA GLN A 130 21.05 -6.89 -16.57
C GLN A 130 20.97 -7.24 -15.08
N ASP A 131 19.83 -6.99 -14.40
CA ASP A 131 19.65 -7.33 -12.97
C ASP A 131 19.80 -8.84 -12.74
N LYS A 132 19.27 -9.67 -13.67
CA LYS A 132 19.37 -11.12 -13.60
C LYS A 132 20.81 -11.59 -13.82
N PHE A 133 21.52 -11.01 -14.78
CA PHE A 133 22.95 -11.26 -14.98
C PHE A 133 23.77 -10.89 -13.74
N GLU A 134 23.57 -9.71 -13.15
CA GLU A 134 24.30 -9.27 -11.95
C GLU A 134 24.05 -10.19 -10.74
N SER A 135 22.82 -10.68 -10.58
CA SER A 135 22.46 -11.67 -9.56
C SER A 135 23.12 -13.04 -9.79
N LEU A 136 23.19 -13.50 -11.04
CA LEU A 136 23.87 -14.76 -11.37
C LEU A 136 25.39 -14.62 -11.25
N GLN A 137 25.96 -13.50 -11.69
CA GLN A 137 27.39 -13.23 -11.58
C GLN A 137 27.86 -13.22 -10.12
N SER A 138 27.07 -12.65 -9.23
CA SER A 138 27.39 -12.60 -7.79
C SER A 138 27.21 -13.94 -7.08
N SER A 139 26.36 -14.83 -7.58
CA SER A 139 26.06 -16.11 -6.93
C SER A 139 26.87 -17.28 -7.47
N ILE A 140 27.12 -17.34 -8.78
CA ILE A 140 27.71 -18.51 -9.46
C ILE A 140 28.79 -18.16 -10.50
N PHE A 141 29.21 -16.88 -10.62
CA PHE A 141 30.30 -16.43 -11.51
C PHE A 141 30.13 -16.86 -12.99
N VAL A 142 29.02 -16.44 -13.62
CA VAL A 142 28.69 -16.83 -15.00
C VAL A 142 29.56 -16.21 -16.10
N ASP A 143 30.29 -15.14 -15.79
CA ASP A 143 31.24 -14.45 -16.67
C ASP A 143 32.63 -14.37 -16.00
N ASP A 144 33.54 -15.24 -16.43
CA ASP A 144 34.93 -15.29 -15.96
C ASP A 144 35.76 -14.07 -16.40
N SER A 145 35.36 -13.42 -17.50
CA SER A 145 36.09 -12.29 -18.08
C SER A 145 35.82 -10.97 -17.34
N GLY A 146 34.69 -10.89 -16.63
CA GLY A 146 34.17 -9.65 -16.03
C GLY A 146 33.77 -8.57 -17.03
N SER A 147 33.80 -8.86 -18.34
CA SER A 147 33.59 -7.88 -19.42
C SER A 147 32.11 -7.59 -19.68
N VAL A 148 31.21 -8.52 -19.37
CA VAL A 148 29.78 -8.41 -19.73
C VAL A 148 29.09 -7.28 -18.97
N ARG A 149 29.45 -7.05 -17.70
CA ARG A 149 28.95 -5.89 -16.94
C ARG A 149 29.28 -4.56 -17.65
N ASN A 150 30.52 -4.41 -18.12
CA ASN A 150 30.96 -3.22 -18.84
C ASN A 150 30.23 -3.07 -20.19
N LEU A 151 29.88 -4.19 -20.85
CA LEU A 151 29.06 -4.17 -22.06
C LEU A 151 27.66 -3.64 -21.78
N TYR A 152 26.97 -4.13 -20.73
CA TYR A 152 25.65 -3.61 -20.34
C TYR A 152 25.69 -2.09 -20.06
N GLU A 153 26.67 -1.62 -19.28
CA GLU A 153 26.86 -0.20 -19.00
C GLU A 153 27.14 0.61 -20.27
N THR A 154 27.96 0.07 -21.18
CA THR A 154 28.29 0.71 -22.45
C THR A 154 27.08 0.79 -23.37
N TRP A 155 26.35 -0.32 -23.54
CA TRP A 155 25.12 -0.39 -24.33
C TRP A 155 24.09 0.60 -23.82
N ARG A 156 23.96 0.73 -22.50
CA ARG A 156 23.02 1.65 -21.86
C ARG A 156 23.41 3.11 -22.06
N SER A 157 24.62 3.49 -21.64
CA SER A 157 25.06 4.88 -21.54
C SER A 157 25.46 5.50 -22.89
N LYS A 158 26.12 4.74 -23.77
CA LYS A 158 26.64 5.28 -25.05
C LYS A 158 25.69 5.09 -26.22
N TYR A 159 24.84 4.07 -26.18
CA TYR A 159 23.98 3.71 -27.31
C TYR A 159 22.49 3.92 -26.97
N TYR A 160 21.94 3.14 -26.06
CA TYR A 160 20.50 3.13 -25.80
C TYR A 160 19.97 4.50 -25.38
N ILE A 161 20.46 5.09 -24.27
CA ILE A 161 19.89 6.32 -23.71
C ILE A 161 19.99 7.49 -24.71
N PRO A 162 21.15 7.78 -25.34
CA PRO A 162 21.26 8.87 -26.30
C PRO A 162 20.32 8.71 -27.50
N ILE A 163 20.28 7.51 -28.09
CA ILE A 163 19.49 7.27 -29.31
C ILE A 163 17.99 7.22 -29.00
N TRP A 164 17.62 6.64 -27.86
CA TRP A 164 16.23 6.66 -27.38
C TRP A 164 15.76 8.12 -27.16
N ASN A 165 16.59 8.97 -26.56
CA ASN A 165 16.30 10.38 -26.38
C ASN A 165 16.06 11.11 -27.72
N ASP A 166 16.89 10.83 -28.73
CA ASP A 166 16.72 11.41 -30.06
C ASP A 166 15.40 10.98 -30.71
N PHE A 167 15.01 9.70 -30.58
CA PHE A 167 13.72 9.22 -31.06
C PHE A 167 12.55 9.86 -30.31
N ILE A 168 12.63 10.00 -28.99
CA ILE A 168 11.60 10.72 -28.22
C ILE A 168 11.46 12.14 -28.74
N ARG A 169 12.55 12.89 -28.91
CA ARG A 169 12.52 14.27 -29.43
C ARG A 169 11.90 14.35 -30.82
N MET A 170 12.23 13.40 -31.70
CA MET A 170 11.74 13.36 -33.07
C MET A 170 10.23 13.06 -33.16
N TYR A 171 9.71 12.20 -32.28
CA TYR A 171 8.31 11.77 -32.31
C TYR A 171 7.38 12.53 -31.35
N THR A 172 7.90 13.40 -30.48
CA THR A 172 7.12 14.27 -29.59
C THR A 172 6.38 15.35 -30.40
N GLY A 173 5.35 14.93 -31.14
CA GLY A 173 4.54 15.75 -32.05
C GLY A 173 3.75 14.95 -33.10
N ASN A 174 4.17 13.73 -33.46
CA ASN A 174 3.69 13.00 -34.65
C ASN A 174 2.94 11.69 -34.37
N GLY A 175 2.36 11.50 -33.19
CA GLY A 175 1.51 10.35 -32.87
C GLY A 175 1.73 9.81 -31.46
N ASN A 176 0.64 9.51 -30.75
CA ASN A 176 0.69 9.20 -29.32
C ASN A 176 1.17 7.75 -29.04
N ASP A 177 0.91 6.79 -29.93
CA ASP A 177 1.14 5.36 -29.65
C ASP A 177 2.63 4.96 -29.65
N LEU A 178 3.41 5.39 -30.64
CA LEU A 178 4.83 5.05 -30.72
C LEU A 178 5.63 5.61 -29.53
N VAL A 179 5.33 6.86 -29.14
CA VAL A 179 5.94 7.48 -27.95
C VAL A 179 5.57 6.69 -26.69
N ARG A 180 4.32 6.26 -26.54
CA ARG A 180 3.90 5.41 -25.41
C ARG A 180 4.66 4.09 -25.37
N LYS A 181 4.84 3.41 -26.51
CA LYS A 181 5.60 2.16 -26.59
C LYS A 181 7.08 2.38 -26.27
N LEU A 182 7.70 3.47 -26.73
CA LEU A 182 9.07 3.83 -26.37
C LEU A 182 9.21 4.12 -24.87
N MET A 183 8.23 4.75 -24.24
CA MET A 183 8.22 5.01 -22.79
C MET A 183 8.02 3.73 -21.97
N LEU A 184 7.15 2.82 -22.42
CA LEU A 184 6.99 1.49 -21.82
C LEU A 184 8.26 0.63 -21.98
N SER A 185 8.93 0.75 -23.13
CA SER A 185 10.20 0.06 -23.36
C SER A 185 11.28 0.53 -22.38
N TYR A 186 11.40 1.84 -22.19
CA TYR A 186 12.32 2.42 -21.23
C TYR A 186 11.96 2.07 -19.78
N SER A 187 10.68 2.05 -19.42
CA SER A 187 10.26 1.79 -18.04
C SER A 187 10.69 0.40 -17.55
N ALA A 188 10.74 -0.60 -18.44
CA ALA A 188 11.22 -1.94 -18.11
C ALA A 188 12.66 -1.94 -17.59
N ILE A 189 13.50 -1.05 -18.14
CA ILE A 189 14.94 -1.03 -17.88
C ILE A 189 15.38 0.15 -17.01
N SER A 190 14.50 1.07 -16.63
CA SER A 190 14.87 2.33 -15.95
C SER A 190 15.67 2.13 -14.65
N ARG A 191 16.66 3.00 -14.44
CA ARG A 191 17.56 2.98 -13.27
C ARG A 191 17.84 4.39 -12.75
N GLU A 192 18.12 4.50 -11.46
CA GLU A 192 18.48 5.78 -10.83
C GLU A 192 19.79 6.35 -11.39
N SER A 193 20.73 5.49 -11.78
CA SER A 193 21.99 5.85 -12.42
C SER A 193 21.81 6.57 -13.76
N ASP A 194 20.63 6.51 -14.38
CA ASP A 194 20.39 7.09 -15.70
C ASP A 194 20.52 8.62 -15.71
N ASN A 195 20.37 9.24 -14.54
CA ASN A 195 20.64 10.65 -14.32
C ASN A 195 22.09 11.06 -14.67
N ASN A 196 23.03 10.11 -14.65
CA ASN A 196 24.43 10.37 -14.95
C ASN A 196 24.74 10.34 -16.46
N PHE A 197 23.79 9.89 -17.30
CA PHE A 197 24.04 9.59 -18.72
C PHE A 197 23.43 10.62 -19.69
N GLY A 198 23.04 11.80 -19.20
CA GLY A 198 22.58 12.94 -20.01
C GLY A 198 21.26 13.56 -19.53
N VAL A 199 20.78 14.58 -20.25
CA VAL A 199 19.50 15.25 -19.95
C VAL A 199 18.35 14.40 -20.50
N LEU A 200 17.83 13.50 -19.66
CA LEU A 200 16.60 12.77 -19.94
C LEU A 200 15.39 13.71 -19.94
N PRO A 201 14.41 13.51 -20.84
CA PRO A 201 13.18 14.30 -20.88
C PRO A 201 12.22 13.84 -19.78
N TRP A 202 12.63 13.96 -18.52
CA TRP A 202 11.90 13.44 -17.35
C TRP A 202 10.45 13.90 -17.29
N GLN A 203 10.16 15.14 -17.64
CA GLN A 203 8.78 15.65 -17.68
C GLN A 203 7.92 14.91 -18.71
N ASN A 204 8.45 14.65 -19.91
CA ASN A 204 7.74 13.89 -20.95
C ASN A 204 7.54 12.44 -20.54
N ILE A 205 8.56 11.83 -19.90
CA ILE A 205 8.48 10.48 -19.33
C ILE A 205 7.33 10.43 -18.32
N THR A 206 7.33 11.33 -17.35
CA THR A 206 6.31 11.36 -16.30
C THR A 206 4.91 11.56 -16.89
N ILE A 207 4.71 12.52 -17.80
CA ILE A 207 3.41 12.76 -18.45
C ILE A 207 2.93 11.50 -19.19
N ALA A 208 3.80 10.88 -19.98
CA ALA A 208 3.43 9.70 -20.76
C ALA A 208 3.08 8.51 -19.86
N LEU A 209 3.87 8.25 -18.82
CA LEU A 209 3.64 7.16 -17.88
C LEU A 209 2.43 7.40 -16.98
N THR A 210 2.14 8.65 -16.59
CA THR A 210 0.89 8.98 -15.89
C THR A 210 -0.32 8.80 -16.80
N ASN A 211 -0.23 9.14 -18.09
CA ASN A 211 -1.28 8.87 -19.06
C ASN A 211 -1.51 7.37 -19.25
N LEU A 212 -0.45 6.58 -19.37
CA LEU A 212 -0.52 5.12 -19.40
C LEU A 212 -1.19 4.58 -18.13
N SER A 213 -0.77 5.02 -16.95
CA SER A 213 -1.37 4.63 -15.68
C SER A 213 -2.85 5.00 -15.61
N SER A 214 -3.23 6.15 -16.17
CA SER A 214 -4.62 6.59 -16.29
C SER A 214 -5.46 5.63 -17.10
N ASP A 215 -4.96 5.22 -18.27
CA ASP A 215 -5.68 4.29 -19.13
C ASP A 215 -5.80 2.92 -18.46
N TYR A 216 -4.74 2.45 -17.78
CA TYR A 216 -4.78 1.20 -17.02
C TYR A 216 -5.87 1.18 -15.94
N ILE A 217 -5.97 2.26 -15.16
CA ILE A 217 -6.93 2.36 -14.05
C ILE A 217 -8.38 2.46 -14.56
N THR A 218 -8.61 3.16 -15.68
CA THR A 218 -9.98 3.44 -16.16
C THR A 218 -10.51 2.39 -17.12
N SER A 219 -9.66 1.65 -17.83
CA SER A 219 -10.07 0.71 -18.88
C SER A 219 -10.19 -0.73 -18.37
N LYS A 220 -11.12 -0.98 -17.44
CA LYS A 220 -11.53 -2.37 -17.14
C LYS A 220 -12.03 -3.05 -18.42
N GLY A 221 -11.22 -3.93 -19.02
CA GLY A 221 -11.63 -4.81 -20.11
C GLY A 221 -11.44 -4.32 -21.55
N ILE A 222 -10.73 -3.22 -21.81
CA ILE A 222 -10.23 -2.94 -23.17
C ILE A 222 -8.92 -3.69 -23.29
N LYS A 223 -8.84 -4.76 -24.11
CA LYS A 223 -7.66 -5.60 -24.40
C LYS A 223 -6.35 -4.94 -23.94
N GLU A 224 -6.07 -5.04 -22.64
CA GLU A 224 -4.84 -4.50 -22.10
C GLU A 224 -3.75 -5.29 -22.82
N SER A 225 -2.72 -4.63 -23.35
CA SER A 225 -1.59 -5.40 -23.83
C SER A 225 -1.12 -6.23 -22.63
N GLN A 226 -1.06 -7.56 -22.76
CA GLN A 226 -0.61 -8.43 -21.67
C GLN A 226 0.74 -7.93 -21.12
N PHE A 227 1.53 -7.30 -22.00
CA PHE A 227 2.72 -6.55 -21.66
C PHE A 227 2.51 -5.49 -20.57
N MET A 228 1.52 -4.61 -20.69
CA MET A 228 1.28 -3.53 -19.73
C MET A 228 0.91 -4.07 -18.34
N SER A 229 -0.02 -5.03 -18.27
CA SER A 229 -0.41 -5.69 -17.02
C SER A 229 0.78 -6.42 -16.37
N ARG A 230 1.70 -6.97 -17.18
CA ARG A 230 2.92 -7.61 -16.69
C ARG A 230 3.98 -6.64 -16.16
N ASN A 231 4.05 -5.43 -16.72
CA ASN A 231 5.11 -4.45 -16.48
C ASN A 231 4.65 -3.20 -15.71
N MET A 232 3.45 -3.19 -15.15
CA MET A 232 2.92 -2.01 -14.44
C MET A 232 3.77 -1.63 -13.21
N ASN A 233 4.36 -2.61 -12.54
CA ASN A 233 5.34 -2.38 -11.48
C ASN A 233 6.58 -1.61 -11.96
N LYS A 234 7.04 -1.86 -13.20
CA LYS A 234 8.15 -1.14 -13.84
C LYS A 234 7.76 0.30 -14.19
N VAL A 235 6.52 0.51 -14.64
CA VAL A 235 5.95 1.85 -14.82
C VAL A 235 5.93 2.62 -13.50
N ALA A 236 5.43 1.99 -12.43
CA ALA A 236 5.40 2.57 -11.09
C ALA A 236 6.81 2.95 -10.58
N LYS A 237 7.80 2.06 -10.74
CA LYS A 237 9.21 2.33 -10.40
C LYS A 237 9.76 3.51 -11.20
N THR A 238 9.44 3.58 -12.49
CA THR A 238 9.93 4.67 -13.35
C THR A 238 9.29 6.00 -12.99
N LEU A 239 8.01 6.02 -12.61
CA LEU A 239 7.34 7.22 -12.10
C LEU A 239 7.96 7.70 -10.77
N LEU A 240 8.27 6.78 -9.86
CA LEU A 240 8.99 7.09 -8.61
C LEU A 240 10.32 7.80 -8.90
N LEU A 241 11.06 7.36 -9.93
CA LEU A 241 12.31 7.98 -10.35
C LEU A 241 12.13 9.31 -11.10
N SER A 242 11.10 9.43 -11.94
CA SER A 242 10.95 10.56 -12.86
C SER A 242 10.26 11.78 -12.25
N ILE A 243 9.35 11.58 -11.29
CA ILE A 243 8.60 12.66 -10.63
C ILE A 243 9.51 13.67 -9.91
N PRO A 244 10.57 13.25 -9.16
CA PRO A 244 11.50 14.18 -8.53
C PRO A 244 12.14 15.22 -9.46
N HIS A 245 12.22 14.91 -10.76
CA HIS A 245 12.80 15.81 -11.77
C HIS A 245 11.76 16.72 -12.46
N CYS A 246 10.49 16.68 -12.02
CA CYS A 246 9.41 17.46 -12.60
C CYS A 246 9.26 18.83 -11.93
N SER A 247 8.72 19.80 -12.68
CA SER A 247 8.36 21.10 -12.11
C SER A 247 7.22 20.94 -11.09
N GLU A 248 7.10 21.91 -10.18
CA GLU A 248 5.99 21.95 -9.22
C GLU A 248 4.61 21.98 -9.87
N GLN A 249 4.47 22.77 -10.93
CA GLN A 249 3.22 22.88 -11.66
C GLN A 249 2.83 21.53 -12.27
N LEU A 250 3.78 20.84 -12.93
CA LEU A 250 3.54 19.53 -13.51
C LEU A 250 3.20 18.50 -12.44
N THR A 251 3.94 18.48 -11.33
CA THR A 251 3.69 17.57 -10.21
C THR A 251 2.30 17.78 -9.63
N SER A 252 1.86 19.04 -9.48
CA SER A 252 0.50 19.37 -9.03
C SER A 252 -0.57 18.88 -10.01
N THR A 253 -0.33 19.02 -11.32
CA THR A 253 -1.23 18.50 -12.37
C THR A 253 -1.33 16.97 -12.32
N ILE A 254 -0.21 16.27 -12.15
CA ILE A 254 -0.15 14.81 -12.02
C ILE A 254 -0.91 14.37 -10.78
N LEU A 255 -0.68 15.03 -9.64
CA LEU A 255 -1.34 14.70 -8.39
C LEU A 255 -2.86 14.90 -8.48
N ALA A 256 -3.30 16.02 -9.07
CA ALA A 256 -4.73 16.25 -9.33
C ALA A 256 -5.33 15.18 -10.24
N LYS A 257 -4.57 14.72 -11.25
CA LYS A 257 -4.96 13.63 -12.13
C LYS A 257 -5.07 12.29 -11.37
N PHE A 258 -4.13 11.97 -10.47
CA PHE A 258 -4.23 10.78 -9.63
C PHE A 258 -5.42 10.84 -8.66
N CYS A 259 -5.70 11.99 -8.04
CA CYS A 259 -6.90 12.16 -7.22
C CYS A 259 -8.16 11.84 -8.02
N LYS A 260 -8.28 12.39 -9.23
CA LYS A 260 -9.41 12.12 -10.12
C LYS A 260 -9.49 10.64 -10.47
N MET A 261 -8.38 10.02 -10.86
CA MET A 261 -8.34 8.59 -11.20
C MET A 261 -8.77 7.70 -10.03
N CYS A 262 -8.30 7.99 -8.81
CA CYS A 262 -8.68 7.23 -7.61
C CYS A 262 -10.16 7.44 -7.27
N TYR A 263 -10.66 8.68 -7.37
CA TYR A 263 -12.07 9.00 -7.19
C TYR A 263 -12.96 8.27 -8.21
N ASP A 264 -12.62 8.34 -9.50
CA ASP A 264 -13.36 7.72 -10.59
C ASP A 264 -13.38 6.20 -10.40
N LEU A 265 -12.23 5.59 -10.08
CA LEU A 265 -12.13 4.16 -9.76
C LEU A 265 -13.04 3.79 -8.59
N SER A 266 -12.93 4.51 -7.47
CA SER A 266 -13.75 4.26 -6.29
C SER A 266 -15.24 4.37 -6.58
N THR A 267 -15.64 5.36 -7.40
CA THR A 267 -17.03 5.58 -7.80
C THR A 267 -17.55 4.46 -8.70
N VAL A 268 -16.77 4.07 -9.70
CA VAL A 268 -17.10 2.97 -10.62
C VAL A 268 -17.26 1.66 -9.83
N GLU A 269 -16.31 1.35 -8.94
CA GLU A 269 -16.40 0.15 -8.11
C GLU A 269 -17.59 0.22 -7.13
N SER A 270 -17.89 1.40 -6.56
CA SER A 270 -19.03 1.57 -5.64
C SER A 270 -20.37 1.34 -6.31
N ASN A 271 -20.48 1.66 -7.60
CA ASN A 271 -21.70 1.43 -8.38
C ASN A 271 -21.81 -0.02 -8.89
N ASN A 272 -20.67 -0.70 -9.09
CA ASN A 272 -20.62 -2.08 -9.57
C ASN A 272 -20.69 -3.13 -8.44
N SER A 273 -20.57 -2.72 -7.17
CA SER A 273 -20.50 -3.61 -6.00
C SER A 273 -21.84 -4.25 -5.58
N GLY A 274 -22.81 -4.37 -6.50
CA GLY A 274 -24.02 -5.18 -6.29
C GLY A 274 -23.73 -6.68 -6.14
N SER A 275 -22.53 -7.14 -6.50
CA SER A 275 -22.06 -8.50 -6.22
C SER A 275 -20.97 -8.48 -5.15
N TRP A 276 -21.22 -9.17 -4.04
CA TRP A 276 -20.32 -9.36 -2.89
C TRP A 276 -19.06 -10.20 -3.21
N GLY A 277 -18.61 -10.25 -4.48
CA GLY A 277 -17.65 -11.22 -4.99
C GLY A 277 -16.38 -10.66 -5.63
N ASN A 278 -16.17 -9.34 -5.63
CA ASN A 278 -14.94 -8.77 -6.21
C ASN A 278 -13.76 -8.93 -5.24
N ASP A 279 -12.76 -9.70 -5.68
CA ASP A 279 -11.47 -9.82 -5.02
C ASP A 279 -10.56 -8.65 -5.44
N TYR A 280 -10.34 -7.69 -4.53
CA TYR A 280 -9.44 -6.57 -4.80
C TYR A 280 -7.97 -6.91 -4.53
N SER A 281 -7.65 -8.17 -4.20
CA SER A 281 -6.27 -8.68 -4.15
C SER A 281 -5.76 -9.14 -5.53
N ASP A 282 -6.62 -9.11 -6.56
CA ASP A 282 -6.23 -9.42 -7.93
C ASP A 282 -5.08 -8.55 -8.45
N ARG A 283 -4.25 -9.13 -9.32
CA ARG A 283 -3.06 -8.48 -9.92
C ARG A 283 -3.35 -7.09 -10.48
N HIS A 284 -4.52 -6.88 -11.08
CA HIS A 284 -4.91 -5.58 -11.62
C HIS A 284 -4.97 -4.51 -10.51
N TYR A 285 -5.69 -4.75 -9.42
CA TYR A 285 -5.79 -3.79 -8.31
C TYR A 285 -4.47 -3.65 -7.55
N VAL A 286 -3.71 -4.73 -7.39
CA VAL A 286 -2.37 -4.66 -6.78
C VAL A 286 -1.44 -3.76 -7.61
N ASN A 287 -1.46 -3.89 -8.94
CA ASN A 287 -0.73 -3.00 -9.85
C ASN A 287 -1.18 -1.53 -9.71
N ILE A 288 -2.49 -1.29 -9.57
CA ILE A 288 -3.03 0.06 -9.32
C ILE A 288 -2.49 0.62 -8.00
N LEU A 289 -2.59 -0.15 -6.92
CA LEU A 289 -2.12 0.24 -5.58
C LEU A 289 -0.63 0.58 -5.60
N LEU A 290 0.21 -0.30 -6.18
CA LEU A 290 1.64 -0.07 -6.31
C LEU A 290 1.96 1.19 -7.12
N THR A 291 1.26 1.38 -8.24
CA THR A 291 1.46 2.55 -9.11
C THR A 291 1.14 3.84 -8.39
N ILE A 292 -0.02 3.92 -7.73
CA ILE A 292 -0.42 5.11 -7.00
C ILE A 292 0.54 5.36 -5.84
N VAL A 293 0.78 4.38 -4.96
CA VAL A 293 1.62 4.56 -3.77
C VAL A 293 3.06 4.94 -4.12
N LEU A 294 3.70 4.28 -5.09
CA LEU A 294 5.06 4.62 -5.49
C LEU A 294 5.14 5.99 -6.19
N SER A 295 4.13 6.37 -6.96
CA SER A 295 4.07 7.71 -7.55
C SER A 295 3.91 8.78 -6.47
N LEU A 296 3.01 8.58 -5.50
CA LEU A 296 2.82 9.49 -4.36
C LEU A 296 4.09 9.60 -3.50
N LYS A 297 4.81 8.49 -3.31
CA LYS A 297 6.12 8.49 -2.66
C LYS A 297 7.11 9.39 -3.40
N GLY A 298 7.24 9.23 -4.73
CA GLY A 298 8.09 10.09 -5.55
C GLY A 298 7.69 11.57 -5.50
N ILE A 299 6.40 11.88 -5.38
CA ILE A 299 5.92 13.26 -5.19
C ILE A 299 6.40 13.82 -3.86
N LEU A 300 6.25 13.06 -2.76
CA LEU A 300 6.67 13.50 -1.42
C LEU A 300 8.20 13.59 -1.30
N GLU A 301 8.95 12.74 -2.00
CA GLU A 301 10.42 12.76 -2.01
C GLU A 301 11.01 13.77 -3.01
N SER A 302 10.19 14.36 -3.89
CA SER A 302 10.65 15.27 -4.94
C SER A 302 11.31 16.55 -4.43
N ARG A 303 11.06 16.93 -3.17
CA ARG A 303 11.44 18.24 -2.63
C ARG A 303 11.45 18.26 -1.10
N ASN A 304 12.27 19.16 -0.56
CA ASN A 304 12.35 19.39 0.88
C ASN A 304 11.13 20.14 1.43
N THR A 305 10.50 21.01 0.62
CA THR A 305 9.33 21.81 1.02
C THR A 305 8.12 21.43 0.17
N ILE A 306 7.22 20.64 0.74
CA ILE A 306 6.04 20.11 0.04
C ILE A 306 4.84 21.07 0.24
N PRO A 307 4.16 21.50 -0.84
CA PRO A 307 2.92 22.28 -0.74
C PRO A 307 1.85 21.56 0.09
N VAL A 308 1.13 22.29 0.92
CA VAL A 308 0.11 21.73 1.81
C VAL A 308 -1.00 21.00 1.04
N GLN A 309 -1.39 21.55 -0.10
CA GLN A 309 -2.39 20.94 -0.99
C GLN A 309 -1.99 19.54 -1.43
N TRP A 310 -0.69 19.26 -1.54
CA TRP A 310 -0.21 17.95 -1.94
C TRP A 310 -0.47 16.90 -0.86
N TYR A 311 -0.20 17.21 0.40
CA TYR A 311 -0.53 16.29 1.50
C TYR A 311 -2.03 15.96 1.53
N HIS A 312 -2.87 16.96 1.31
CA HIS A 312 -4.32 16.78 1.24
C HIS A 312 -4.70 15.84 0.09
N GLN A 313 -4.16 16.08 -1.11
CA GLN A 313 -4.42 15.27 -2.29
C GLN A 313 -3.87 13.84 -2.17
N VAL A 314 -2.70 13.66 -1.56
CA VAL A 314 -2.09 12.34 -1.30
C VAL A 314 -3.00 11.53 -0.38
N ILE A 315 -3.44 12.09 0.75
CA ILE A 315 -4.37 11.42 1.66
C ILE A 315 -5.69 11.11 0.95
N THR A 316 -6.18 12.04 0.12
CA THR A 316 -7.40 11.83 -0.67
C THR A 316 -7.26 10.64 -1.64
N CYS A 317 -6.10 10.48 -2.30
CA CYS A 317 -5.83 9.31 -3.13
C CYS A 317 -5.86 8.01 -2.31
N LEU A 318 -5.14 7.98 -1.18
CA LEU A 318 -5.08 6.81 -0.29
C LEU A 318 -6.46 6.41 0.23
N TYR A 319 -7.29 7.40 0.59
CA TYR A 319 -8.67 7.22 1.01
C TYR A 319 -9.50 6.53 -0.08
N PHE A 320 -9.43 6.99 -1.33
CA PHE A 320 -10.24 6.43 -2.41
C PHE A 320 -9.81 5.01 -2.83
N ILE A 321 -8.55 4.63 -2.66
CA ILE A 321 -8.05 3.28 -2.98
C ILE A 321 -8.00 2.34 -1.76
N HIS A 322 -8.46 2.77 -0.58
CA HIS A 322 -8.32 1.99 0.64
C HIS A 322 -9.01 0.62 0.57
N PHE A 323 -10.01 0.47 -0.30
CA PHE A 323 -10.70 -0.82 -0.48
C PHE A 323 -9.79 -1.90 -1.06
N ILE A 324 -8.79 -1.51 -1.87
CA ILE A 324 -7.73 -2.41 -2.37
C ILE A 324 -6.80 -2.80 -1.23
N VAL A 325 -6.42 -1.82 -0.41
CA VAL A 325 -5.53 -2.00 0.73
C VAL A 325 -6.12 -2.97 1.77
N LYS A 326 -7.43 -2.90 2.01
CA LYS A 326 -8.12 -3.78 2.95
C LYS A 326 -8.04 -5.25 2.54
N ASP A 327 -8.13 -5.55 1.24
CA ASP A 327 -8.06 -6.92 0.72
C ASP A 327 -6.62 -7.44 0.56
N PHE A 328 -5.73 -6.59 0.05
CA PHE A 328 -4.33 -6.96 -0.16
C PHE A 328 -3.55 -7.07 1.16
N GLY A 329 -3.88 -6.22 2.14
CA GLY A 329 -3.13 -6.06 3.39
C GLY A 329 -1.95 -5.09 3.28
N ILE A 330 -1.55 -4.49 4.40
CA ILE A 330 -0.42 -3.55 4.48
C ILE A 330 0.85 -4.18 5.07
N SER A 331 0.79 -5.45 5.48
CA SER A 331 1.93 -6.11 6.12
C SER A 331 3.10 -6.20 5.14
N GLY A 332 4.23 -5.59 5.49
CA GLY A 332 5.41 -5.51 4.63
C GLY A 332 5.37 -4.43 3.54
N PHE A 333 4.31 -3.61 3.45
CA PHE A 333 4.24 -2.52 2.46
C PHE A 333 4.69 -1.17 3.04
N GLU A 334 5.98 -1.06 3.35
CA GLU A 334 6.58 0.11 4.02
C GLU A 334 6.33 1.44 3.28
N SER A 335 6.27 1.40 1.95
CA SER A 335 6.02 2.60 1.14
C SER A 335 4.63 3.21 1.40
N TYR A 336 3.61 2.39 1.68
CA TYR A 336 2.28 2.90 2.02
C TYR A 336 2.30 3.65 3.36
N ASN A 337 2.90 3.01 4.38
CA ASN A 337 3.01 3.61 5.72
C ASN A 337 3.84 4.90 5.69
N TYR A 338 4.93 4.94 4.92
CA TYR A 338 5.72 6.14 4.71
C TYR A 338 4.87 7.29 4.12
N VAL A 339 4.17 7.04 3.01
CA VAL A 339 3.35 8.06 2.32
C VAL A 339 2.25 8.58 3.23
N LEU A 340 1.55 7.70 3.96
CA LEU A 340 0.50 8.09 4.90
C LEU A 340 1.06 8.92 6.05
N ASN A 341 2.14 8.46 6.70
CA ASN A 341 2.71 9.14 7.87
C ASN A 341 3.29 10.52 7.54
N VAL A 342 4.00 10.64 6.42
CA VAL A 342 4.53 11.93 5.95
C VAL A 342 3.39 12.90 5.67
N SER A 343 2.33 12.42 5.01
CA SER A 343 1.19 13.28 4.66
C SER A 343 0.37 13.70 5.88
N VAL A 344 0.12 12.78 6.82
CA VAL A 344 -0.55 13.07 8.10
C VAL A 344 0.25 14.11 8.89
N THR A 345 1.57 13.95 8.96
CA THR A 345 2.45 14.92 9.63
C THR A 345 2.39 16.29 8.95
N GLY A 346 2.45 16.32 7.61
CA GLY A 346 2.31 17.53 6.83
C GLY A 346 0.99 18.27 7.07
N ILE A 347 -0.14 17.54 7.12
CA ILE A 347 -1.45 18.12 7.47
C ILE A 347 -1.46 18.63 8.91
N LYS A 348 -0.93 17.88 9.89
CA LYS A 348 -0.87 18.31 11.29
C LYS A 348 -0.13 19.65 11.42
N MET A 349 1.04 19.78 10.80
CA MET A 349 1.83 21.01 10.80
C MET A 349 1.11 22.17 10.11
N ALA A 350 0.43 21.91 8.99
CA ALA A 350 -0.32 22.94 8.27
C ALA A 350 -1.55 23.41 9.05
N ALA A 351 -2.23 22.49 9.73
CA ALA A 351 -3.43 22.75 10.47
C ALA A 351 -3.18 23.54 11.77
N GLU A 352 -1.96 23.56 12.31
CA GLU A 352 -1.57 24.49 13.39
C GLU A 352 -1.68 25.96 12.95
N LYS A 353 -1.42 26.25 11.66
CA LYS A 353 -1.53 27.60 11.10
C LYS A 353 -2.94 27.92 10.60
N ASN A 354 -3.61 26.93 10.02
CA ASN A 354 -4.96 27.08 9.52
C ASN A 354 -5.77 25.80 9.77
N PRO A 355 -6.54 25.74 10.88
CA PRO A 355 -7.35 24.59 11.26
C PRO A 355 -8.27 24.08 10.17
N LYS A 356 -8.74 24.98 9.28
CA LYS A 356 -9.66 24.66 8.20
C LYS A 356 -9.13 23.58 7.24
N ILE A 357 -7.82 23.49 7.04
CA ILE A 357 -7.22 22.48 6.14
C ILE A 357 -7.54 21.06 6.61
N TYR A 358 -7.47 20.81 7.92
CA TYR A 358 -7.81 19.52 8.50
C TYR A 358 -9.32 19.27 8.44
N MET A 359 -10.11 20.30 8.75
CA MET A 359 -11.58 20.25 8.70
C MET A 359 -12.08 19.89 7.29
N ASP A 360 -11.58 20.59 6.26
CA ASP A 360 -11.97 20.39 4.86
C ASP A 360 -11.66 18.95 4.41
N LEU A 361 -10.51 18.39 4.82
CA LEU A 361 -10.13 17.01 4.50
C LEU A 361 -11.07 15.99 5.14
N VAL A 362 -11.39 16.16 6.42
CA VAL A 362 -12.30 15.26 7.15
C VAL A 362 -13.73 15.38 6.62
N CYS A 363 -14.19 16.59 6.33
CA CYS A 363 -15.48 16.83 5.67
C CYS A 363 -15.55 16.17 4.29
N LEU A 364 -14.47 16.23 3.50
CA LEU A 364 -14.37 15.54 2.21
C LEU A 364 -14.49 14.02 2.41
N MET A 365 -13.74 13.43 3.33
CA MET A 365 -13.82 11.99 3.60
C MET A 365 -15.23 11.58 4.03
N ARG A 366 -15.88 12.34 4.91
CA ARG A 366 -17.23 12.02 5.37
C ARG A 366 -18.28 12.13 4.25
N SER A 367 -18.24 13.21 3.48
CA SER A 367 -19.20 13.47 2.40
C SER A 367 -19.11 12.50 1.22
N ASN A 368 -18.00 11.76 1.08
CA ASN A 368 -17.76 10.79 0.01
C ASN A 368 -18.03 9.33 0.41
N ILE A 369 -18.64 9.11 1.58
CA ILE A 369 -19.19 7.82 1.99
C ILE A 369 -20.62 7.74 1.41
N TRP A 370 -20.79 6.97 0.33
CA TRP A 370 -22.07 6.85 -0.36
C TRP A 370 -22.83 5.59 0.04
N GLY A 371 -24.15 5.70 0.12
CA GLY A 371 -25.03 4.60 0.54
C GLY A 371 -25.00 4.36 2.05
N ASP A 372 -25.99 3.62 2.54
CA ASP A 372 -26.04 3.19 3.95
C ASP A 372 -24.88 2.20 4.19
N PRO A 373 -23.90 2.46 5.06
CA PRO A 373 -22.84 1.49 5.36
C PRO A 373 -23.38 0.17 5.92
N LYS A 374 -24.63 0.15 6.43
CA LYS A 374 -25.36 -1.05 6.83
C LYS A 374 -25.84 -1.90 5.65
N SER A 375 -25.90 -1.33 4.44
CA SER A 375 -26.23 -2.03 3.20
C SER A 375 -25.10 -2.94 2.68
N GLY A 376 -23.90 -2.88 3.28
CA GLY A 376 -22.82 -3.81 2.98
C GLY A 376 -21.93 -3.46 1.80
N ASN A 377 -21.95 -2.21 1.30
CA ASN A 377 -21.02 -1.77 0.26
C ASN A 377 -19.58 -1.77 0.80
N LYS A 378 -18.76 -2.74 0.34
CA LYS A 378 -17.37 -2.92 0.76
C LYS A 378 -16.50 -1.68 0.60
N ILE A 379 -16.74 -0.86 -0.42
CA ILE A 379 -15.96 0.35 -0.70
C ILE A 379 -16.36 1.47 0.26
N SER A 380 -17.65 1.65 0.52
CA SER A 380 -18.13 2.62 1.51
C SER A 380 -17.70 2.23 2.93
N ILE A 381 -17.74 0.94 3.27
CA ILE A 381 -17.21 0.41 4.53
C ILE A 381 -15.71 0.71 4.63
N SER A 382 -14.94 0.45 3.57
CA SER A 382 -13.51 0.75 3.54
C SER A 382 -13.23 2.25 3.75
N LYS A 383 -13.93 3.13 3.04
CA LYS A 383 -13.83 4.59 3.22
C LYS A 383 -14.14 5.03 4.66
N LEU A 384 -15.19 4.48 5.27
CA LEU A 384 -15.53 4.74 6.66
C LEU A 384 -14.41 4.30 7.61
N LEU A 385 -13.87 3.08 7.42
CA LEU A 385 -12.76 2.58 8.22
C LEU A 385 -11.50 3.45 8.08
N PHE A 386 -11.19 3.93 6.87
CA PHE A 386 -10.10 4.88 6.66
C PHE A 386 -10.33 6.17 7.43
N LEU A 387 -11.54 6.74 7.37
CA LEU A 387 -11.89 7.94 8.12
C LEU A 387 -11.76 7.74 9.63
N LEU A 388 -12.27 6.63 10.16
CA LEU A 388 -12.20 6.34 11.60
C LEU A 388 -10.75 6.15 12.07
N THR A 389 -9.95 5.38 11.33
CA THR A 389 -8.51 5.18 11.61
C THR A 389 -7.73 6.50 11.49
N PHE A 390 -8.06 7.32 10.49
CA PHE A 390 -7.48 8.64 10.33
C PHE A 390 -7.77 9.49 11.57
N LEU A 391 -9.03 9.62 11.95
CA LEU A 391 -9.45 10.37 13.13
C LEU A 391 -8.81 9.85 14.42
N GLU A 392 -8.78 8.54 14.65
CA GLU A 392 -8.09 7.92 15.78
C GLU A 392 -6.63 8.43 15.88
N SER A 393 -5.89 8.38 14.78
CA SER A 393 -4.46 8.75 14.74
C SER A 393 -4.17 10.26 14.82
N THR A 394 -5.17 11.11 14.56
CA THR A 394 -4.96 12.56 14.40
C THR A 394 -5.72 13.42 15.40
N ILE A 395 -6.90 13.00 15.87
CA ILE A 395 -7.81 13.84 16.65
C ILE A 395 -7.18 14.31 17.97
N SER A 396 -6.54 13.42 18.72
CA SER A 396 -5.93 13.77 20.01
C SER A 396 -4.78 14.78 19.89
N GLN A 397 -4.14 14.85 18.72
CA GLN A 397 -2.96 15.68 18.47
C GLN A 397 -3.32 17.02 17.81
N PHE A 398 -4.53 17.15 17.28
CA PHE A 398 -4.95 18.36 16.59
C PHE A 398 -5.46 19.40 17.60
N LYS A 399 -4.75 20.54 17.69
CA LYS A 399 -5.09 21.63 18.64
C LYS A 399 -6.31 22.45 18.23
N GLY A 400 -6.73 22.39 16.97
CA GLY A 400 -7.83 23.19 16.42
C GLY A 400 -9.22 22.55 16.54
N ILE A 401 -9.37 21.51 17.37
CA ILE A 401 -10.66 20.86 17.59
C ILE A 401 -11.52 21.74 18.49
N ASP A 402 -12.64 22.19 17.95
CA ASP A 402 -13.67 22.93 18.64
C ASP A 402 -14.97 22.12 18.75
N MET A 403 -15.97 22.69 19.43
CA MET A 403 -17.28 22.06 19.57
C MET A 403 -17.97 21.88 18.21
N HIS A 404 -17.74 22.80 17.26
CA HIS A 404 -18.32 22.71 15.93
C HIS A 404 -17.82 21.46 15.18
N PHE A 405 -16.53 21.12 15.28
CA PHE A 405 -16.00 19.86 14.76
C PHE A 405 -16.66 18.64 15.37
N ILE A 406 -16.84 18.65 16.69
CA ILE A 406 -17.48 17.55 17.41
C ILE A 406 -18.92 17.36 16.93
N GLU A 407 -19.72 18.42 16.93
CA GLU A 407 -21.13 18.37 16.54
C GLU A 407 -21.32 18.01 15.06
N THR A 408 -20.40 18.47 14.21
CA THR A 408 -20.52 18.27 12.76
C THR A 408 -19.99 16.91 12.33
N ILE A 409 -18.90 16.41 12.93
CA ILE A 409 -18.19 15.21 12.47
C ILE A 409 -18.26 14.07 13.47
N VAL A 410 -17.77 14.29 14.70
CA VAL A 410 -17.52 13.20 15.66
C VAL A 410 -18.83 12.62 16.19
N GLN A 411 -19.73 13.48 16.70
CA GLN A 411 -20.97 13.05 17.31
C GLN A 411 -21.87 12.26 16.33
N PRO A 412 -22.06 12.72 15.06
CA PRO A 412 -22.83 11.93 14.10
C PRO A 412 -22.25 10.54 13.82
N LEU A 413 -20.92 10.39 13.78
CA LEU A 413 -20.28 9.09 13.59
C LEU A 413 -20.52 8.17 14.80
N ILE A 414 -20.46 8.72 16.02
CA ILE A 414 -20.76 7.97 17.24
C ILE A 414 -22.21 7.49 17.23
N ASP A 415 -23.16 8.40 17.03
CA ASP A 415 -24.59 8.11 17.08
C ASP A 415 -24.99 7.05 16.04
N GLU A 416 -24.37 7.08 14.86
CA GLU A 416 -24.68 6.17 13.77
C GLU A 416 -24.05 4.78 13.91
N PHE A 417 -22.80 4.70 14.40
CA PHE A 417 -21.96 3.49 14.29
C PHE A 417 -21.57 2.83 15.61
N ILE A 418 -21.82 3.43 16.77
CA ILE A 418 -21.48 2.81 18.07
C ILE A 418 -22.15 1.45 18.28
N ARG A 419 -23.32 1.22 17.66
CA ARG A 419 -24.05 -0.06 17.65
C ARG A 419 -24.07 -0.71 16.27
N SER A 420 -23.01 -0.53 15.49
CA SER A 420 -22.90 -1.16 14.17
C SER A 420 -22.86 -2.69 14.28
N SER A 421 -23.58 -3.38 13.40
CA SER A 421 -23.51 -4.85 13.27
C SER A 421 -22.18 -5.33 12.68
N ASN A 422 -21.42 -4.44 12.04
CA ASN A 422 -20.10 -4.74 11.51
C ASN A 422 -19.04 -4.52 12.60
N ASN A 423 -18.37 -5.61 13.01
CA ASN A 423 -17.38 -5.58 14.10
C ASN A 423 -16.19 -4.67 13.80
N ASP A 424 -15.70 -4.60 12.56
CA ASP A 424 -14.58 -3.70 12.20
C ASP A 424 -14.95 -2.24 12.42
N ILE A 425 -16.17 -1.85 12.02
CA ILE A 425 -16.68 -0.49 12.17
C ILE A 425 -16.89 -0.19 13.65
N LYS A 426 -17.51 -1.12 14.38
CA LYS A 426 -17.78 -0.99 15.81
C LYS A 426 -16.49 -0.83 16.60
N GLU A 427 -15.47 -1.64 16.32
CA GLU A 427 -14.17 -1.51 16.96
C GLU A 427 -13.50 -0.17 16.61
N SER A 428 -13.47 0.21 15.32
CA SER A 428 -12.87 1.46 14.87
C SER A 428 -13.53 2.71 15.49
N ILE A 429 -14.85 2.70 15.70
CA ILE A 429 -15.53 3.82 16.35
C ILE A 429 -15.19 3.90 17.84
N HIS A 430 -15.04 2.77 18.54
CA HIS A 430 -14.58 2.77 19.93
C HIS A 430 -13.17 3.37 20.05
N TRP A 431 -12.24 2.99 19.18
CA TRP A 431 -10.89 3.55 19.14
C TRP A 431 -10.88 5.06 18.85
N MET A 432 -11.71 5.49 17.91
CA MET A 432 -11.88 6.91 17.60
C MET A 432 -12.44 7.69 18.81
N ILE A 433 -13.44 7.16 19.53
CA ILE A 433 -14.00 7.78 20.74
C ILE A 433 -12.93 7.93 21.81
N LEU A 434 -12.21 6.86 22.11
CA LEU A 434 -11.14 6.89 23.12
C LEU A 434 -10.06 7.93 22.77
N SER A 435 -9.71 8.05 21.49
CA SER A 435 -8.79 9.08 21.00
C SER A 435 -9.37 10.49 21.13
N ALA A 436 -10.66 10.68 20.85
CA ALA A 436 -11.35 11.96 20.98
C ALA A 436 -11.45 12.44 22.44
N LEU A 437 -11.51 11.52 23.41
CA LEU A 437 -11.50 11.86 24.84
C LEU A 437 -10.19 12.54 25.30
N ASN A 438 -9.09 12.43 24.53
CA ASN A 438 -7.84 13.11 24.83
C ASN A 438 -7.81 14.60 24.42
N THR A 439 -8.85 15.09 23.75
CA THR A 439 -8.99 16.51 23.37
C THR A 439 -9.21 17.42 24.59
N LYS A 440 -9.19 18.75 24.42
CA LYS A 440 -9.41 19.71 25.52
C LYS A 440 -10.87 20.16 25.68
N LEU A 441 -11.82 19.42 25.11
CA LEU A 441 -13.25 19.75 25.12
C LEU A 441 -13.97 19.12 26.33
N TYR A 442 -13.67 19.63 27.52
CA TYR A 442 -14.11 19.03 28.79
C TYR A 442 -15.63 18.96 28.95
N ASP A 443 -16.37 20.00 28.57
CA ASP A 443 -17.84 20.03 28.71
C ASP A 443 -18.53 18.95 27.88
N TRP A 444 -18.03 18.73 26.66
CA TRP A 444 -18.52 17.64 25.81
C TRP A 444 -18.16 16.28 26.40
N GLN A 445 -16.93 16.10 26.90
CA GLN A 445 -16.50 14.85 27.51
C GLN A 445 -17.33 14.47 28.75
N ILE A 446 -17.65 15.45 29.60
CA ILE A 446 -18.50 15.26 30.79
C ILE A 446 -19.90 14.75 30.38
N LYS A 447 -20.43 15.22 29.25
CA LYS A 447 -21.73 14.76 28.72
C LYS A 447 -21.63 13.40 28.02
N LEU A 448 -20.56 13.17 27.25
CA LEU A 448 -20.38 11.96 26.45
C LEU A 448 -20.09 10.73 27.31
N ILE A 449 -19.17 10.84 28.28
CA ILE A 449 -18.66 9.66 29.02
C ILE A 449 -19.77 8.81 29.64
N PRO A 450 -20.77 9.38 30.35
CA PRO A 450 -21.88 8.58 30.88
C PRO A 450 -22.65 7.82 29.80
N GLN A 451 -22.93 8.47 28.67
CA GLN A 451 -23.65 7.86 27.53
C GLN A 451 -22.82 6.76 26.87
N TYR A 452 -21.52 7.01 26.70
CA TYR A 452 -20.59 6.08 26.09
C TYR A 452 -20.36 4.83 26.94
N LEU A 453 -20.20 5.00 28.26
CA LEU A 453 -20.10 3.89 29.18
C LEU A 453 -21.39 3.09 29.19
N ASP A 454 -22.56 3.74 29.20
CA ASP A 454 -23.83 3.01 29.16
C ASP A 454 -23.99 2.16 27.90
N ALA A 455 -23.65 2.72 26.75
CA ALA A 455 -23.64 1.97 25.49
C ALA A 455 -22.63 0.80 25.52
N SER A 456 -21.40 1.04 26.00
CA SER A 456 -20.33 0.04 25.99
C SER A 456 -20.58 -1.11 26.98
N PHE A 457 -21.06 -0.81 28.20
CA PHE A 457 -21.39 -1.83 29.18
C PHE A 457 -22.63 -2.64 28.78
N THR A 458 -23.62 -1.99 28.17
CA THR A 458 -24.80 -2.70 27.64
C THR A 458 -24.38 -3.66 26.51
N ALA A 459 -23.59 -3.18 25.54
CA ALA A 459 -23.06 -4.02 24.46
C ALA A 459 -22.20 -5.19 24.98
N PHE A 460 -21.43 -4.98 26.06
CA PHE A 460 -20.68 -6.06 26.70
C PHE A 460 -21.59 -7.11 27.37
N ILE A 461 -22.61 -6.66 28.11
CA ILE A 461 -23.58 -7.56 28.77
C ILE A 461 -24.36 -8.37 27.73
N ASP A 462 -24.70 -7.76 26.60
CA ASP A 462 -25.41 -8.39 25.49
C ASP A 462 -24.50 -9.31 24.64
N GLY A 463 -23.19 -9.40 24.96
CA GLY A 463 -22.23 -10.27 24.29
C GLY A 463 -21.69 -9.72 22.96
N GLU A 464 -21.95 -8.44 22.66
CA GLU A 464 -21.50 -7.79 21.43
C GLU A 464 -20.05 -7.26 21.53
N LEU A 465 -19.54 -7.05 22.73
CA LEU A 465 -18.19 -6.55 23.01
C LEU A 465 -17.38 -7.60 23.78
N LEU A 466 -16.08 -7.73 23.48
CA LEU A 466 -15.20 -8.69 24.17
C LEU A 466 -14.74 -8.18 25.55
N PRO A 467 -14.42 -9.07 26.51
CA PRO A 467 -13.93 -8.69 27.84
C PRO A 467 -12.72 -7.74 27.81
N ASN A 468 -11.72 -8.04 26.98
CA ASN A 468 -10.52 -7.19 26.87
C ASN A 468 -10.84 -5.79 26.33
N GLN A 469 -11.86 -5.66 25.46
CA GLN A 469 -12.27 -4.38 24.90
C GLN A 469 -12.95 -3.50 25.96
N ILE A 470 -13.86 -4.06 26.78
CA ILE A 470 -14.52 -3.28 27.85
C ILE A 470 -13.54 -2.88 28.95
N ILE A 471 -12.57 -3.74 29.29
CA ILE A 471 -11.51 -3.44 30.26
C ILE A 471 -10.68 -2.26 29.76
N LEU A 472 -10.26 -2.27 28.49
CA LEU A 472 -9.48 -1.19 27.91
C LEU A 472 -10.25 0.14 27.89
N ILE A 473 -11.55 0.10 27.57
CA ILE A 473 -12.44 1.26 27.64
C ILE A 473 -12.46 1.81 29.07
N ALA A 474 -12.69 0.95 30.07
CA ALA A 474 -12.75 1.35 31.47
C ALA A 474 -11.42 1.96 31.94
N GLN A 475 -10.28 1.36 31.60
CA GLN A 475 -8.95 1.90 31.94
C GLN A 475 -8.73 3.29 31.34
N THR A 476 -9.01 3.44 30.04
CA THR A 476 -8.78 4.70 29.32
C THR A 476 -9.71 5.81 29.84
N VAL A 477 -10.99 5.49 30.05
CA VAL A 477 -11.97 6.43 30.58
C VAL A 477 -11.67 6.80 32.04
N SER A 478 -11.21 5.85 32.88
CA SER A 478 -10.81 6.10 34.27
C SER A 478 -9.71 7.18 34.35
N GLY A 479 -8.65 7.02 33.56
CA GLY A 479 -7.57 8.00 33.48
C GLY A 479 -8.10 9.39 33.08
N ARG A 480 -9.08 9.45 32.16
CA ARG A 480 -9.67 10.73 31.75
C ARG A 480 -10.58 11.34 32.81
N ILE A 481 -11.40 10.54 33.49
CA ILE A 481 -12.29 10.98 34.57
C ILE A 481 -11.49 11.60 35.71
N GLN A 482 -10.32 11.05 36.04
CA GLN A 482 -9.44 11.61 37.07
C GLN A 482 -9.11 13.09 36.77
N HIS A 483 -8.82 13.43 35.51
CA HIS A 483 -8.59 14.81 35.10
C HIS A 483 -9.87 15.67 35.12
N LEU A 484 -11.00 15.11 34.68
CA LEU A 484 -12.30 15.81 34.64
C LEU A 484 -12.91 16.05 36.02
N SER A 485 -12.52 15.26 37.03
CA SER A 485 -13.02 15.37 38.41
C SER A 485 -12.76 16.75 39.03
N GLN A 486 -11.77 17.49 38.52
CA GLN A 486 -11.50 18.88 38.92
C GLN A 486 -12.62 19.84 38.49
N LEU A 487 -13.37 19.50 37.44
CA LEU A 487 -14.46 20.30 36.90
C LEU A 487 -15.84 19.78 37.36
N LYS A 488 -15.99 18.46 37.49
CA LYS A 488 -17.18 17.80 38.02
C LYS A 488 -16.79 16.76 39.08
N GLU A 489 -16.75 17.18 40.34
CA GLU A 489 -16.27 16.37 41.47
C GLU A 489 -17.07 15.05 41.65
N SER A 490 -18.37 15.05 41.34
CA SER A 490 -19.23 13.88 41.52
C SER A 490 -19.01 12.77 40.47
N MET A 491 -18.33 13.07 39.36
CA MET A 491 -18.23 12.19 38.19
C MET A 491 -17.59 10.82 38.48
N PRO A 492 -16.47 10.70 39.22
CA PRO A 492 -15.88 9.41 39.57
C PRO A 492 -16.86 8.52 40.36
N SER A 493 -17.50 9.09 41.38
CA SER A 493 -18.43 8.38 42.25
C SER A 493 -19.71 7.97 41.52
N GLU A 494 -20.29 8.86 40.69
CA GLU A 494 -21.45 8.55 39.83
C GLU A 494 -21.13 7.38 38.90
N THR A 495 -19.94 7.39 38.30
CA THR A 495 -19.54 6.36 37.34
C THR A 495 -19.29 5.00 38.02
N CYS A 496 -18.66 4.99 39.18
CA CYS A 496 -18.46 3.76 39.95
C CYS A 496 -19.79 3.19 40.47
N ASN A 497 -20.72 4.07 40.92
CA ASN A 497 -22.08 3.65 41.30
C ASN A 497 -22.84 3.05 40.13
N TYR A 498 -22.72 3.62 38.94
CA TYR A 498 -23.30 3.05 37.73
C TYR A 498 -22.78 1.63 37.45
N ILE A 499 -21.45 1.43 37.44
CA ILE A 499 -20.84 0.11 37.19
C ILE A 499 -21.25 -0.89 38.28
N TYR A 500 -21.21 -0.46 39.55
CA TYR A 500 -21.65 -1.27 40.67
C TYR A 500 -23.10 -1.74 40.53
N SER A 501 -24.00 -0.85 40.11
CA SER A 501 -25.40 -1.20 39.85
C SER A 501 -25.54 -2.26 38.73
N LYS A 502 -24.71 -2.19 37.69
CA LYS A 502 -24.70 -3.20 36.62
C LYS A 502 -24.20 -4.55 37.12
N ILE A 503 -23.16 -4.60 37.97
CA ILE A 503 -22.66 -5.85 38.58
C ILE A 503 -23.74 -6.53 39.44
N GLN A 504 -24.60 -5.75 40.09
CA GLN A 504 -25.70 -6.25 40.91
C GLN A 504 -26.90 -6.77 40.11
N THR A 505 -26.89 -6.66 38.78
CA THR A 505 -27.96 -7.17 37.93
C THR A 505 -28.11 -8.69 38.14
N PRO A 506 -29.31 -9.18 38.52
CA PRO A 506 -29.51 -10.60 38.78
C PRO A 506 -29.36 -11.42 37.49
N GLY A 507 -28.71 -12.58 37.60
CA GLY A 507 -28.57 -13.53 36.48
C GLY A 507 -27.37 -13.30 35.56
N LEU A 508 -26.45 -12.38 35.88
CA LEU A 508 -25.23 -12.21 35.10
C LEU A 508 -24.32 -13.45 35.16
N PRO A 509 -23.77 -13.90 34.01
CA PRO A 509 -22.75 -14.94 33.99
C PRO A 509 -21.53 -14.57 34.84
N ASN A 510 -20.89 -15.56 35.46
CA ASN A 510 -19.73 -15.32 36.32
C ASN A 510 -18.57 -14.61 35.58
N GLU A 511 -18.30 -14.97 34.32
CA GLU A 511 -17.26 -14.32 33.50
C GLU A 511 -17.57 -12.83 33.22
N THR A 512 -18.82 -12.53 32.89
CA THR A 512 -19.29 -11.15 32.72
C THR A 512 -19.16 -10.38 34.03
N LYS A 513 -19.60 -10.98 35.14
CA LYS A 513 -19.52 -10.37 36.46
C LYS A 513 -18.08 -10.11 36.90
N LYS A 514 -17.17 -11.06 36.67
CA LYS A 514 -15.73 -10.92 36.90
C LYS A 514 -15.17 -9.73 36.13
N THR A 515 -15.43 -9.65 34.83
CA THR A 515 -14.95 -8.56 33.96
C THR A 515 -15.48 -7.20 34.43
N LEU A 516 -16.76 -7.11 34.82
CA LEU A 516 -17.33 -5.87 35.36
C LEU A 516 -16.70 -5.45 36.69
N ILE A 517 -16.38 -6.40 37.59
CA ILE A 517 -15.64 -6.12 38.82
C ILE A 517 -14.25 -5.59 38.50
N GLU A 518 -13.58 -6.17 37.51
CA GLU A 518 -12.28 -5.68 37.04
C GLU A 518 -12.37 -4.23 36.52
N CYS A 519 -13.38 -3.92 35.71
CA CYS A 519 -13.65 -2.54 35.28
C CYS A 519 -13.91 -1.60 36.48
N LEU A 520 -14.67 -2.05 37.50
CA LEU A 520 -14.92 -1.26 38.70
C LEU A 520 -13.62 -0.95 39.47
N ILE A 521 -12.73 -1.94 39.59
CA ILE A 521 -11.40 -1.75 40.20
C ILE A 521 -10.63 -0.66 39.44
N PHE A 522 -10.52 -0.75 38.12
CA PHE A 522 -9.82 0.29 37.33
C PHE A 522 -10.46 1.68 37.46
N MET A 523 -11.79 1.76 37.52
CA MET A 523 -12.51 3.02 37.64
C MET A 523 -12.38 3.65 39.03
N SER A 524 -12.25 2.83 40.07
CA SER A 524 -12.03 3.31 41.44
C SER A 524 -10.72 4.09 41.59
N ALA A 525 -9.73 3.88 40.70
CA ALA A 525 -8.50 4.65 40.63
C ALA A 525 -8.73 6.17 40.48
N SER A 526 -9.84 6.55 39.85
CA SER A 526 -10.18 7.95 39.59
C SER A 526 -10.81 8.67 40.79
N ILE A 527 -11.08 7.97 41.89
CA ILE A 527 -11.75 8.49 43.09
C ILE A 527 -10.75 9.21 44.00
N SER A 528 -11.19 10.31 44.61
CA SER A 528 -10.39 11.05 45.59
C SER A 528 -10.07 10.22 46.85
N ASN A 529 -8.94 10.52 47.49
CA ASN A 529 -8.44 9.79 48.67
C ASN A 529 -9.45 9.71 49.83
N GLY A 530 -10.43 10.61 49.91
CA GLY A 530 -11.45 10.60 50.96
C GLY A 530 -12.45 9.43 50.84
N ASN A 531 -12.75 9.00 49.61
CA ASN A 531 -13.80 7.99 49.35
C ASN A 531 -13.24 6.67 48.81
N ILE A 532 -11.94 6.57 48.56
CA ILE A 532 -11.33 5.37 47.96
C ILE A 532 -11.52 4.10 48.80
N LEU A 533 -11.51 4.23 50.14
CA LEU A 533 -11.70 3.10 51.04
C LEU A 533 -13.04 2.41 50.84
N GLU A 534 -14.11 3.20 50.74
CA GLU A 534 -15.47 2.68 50.52
C GLU A 534 -15.55 1.85 49.24
N TRP A 535 -14.85 2.29 48.19
CA TRP A 535 -14.85 1.60 46.91
C TRP A 535 -13.97 0.35 46.90
N LEU A 536 -12.83 0.38 47.59
CA LEU A 536 -11.99 -0.79 47.80
C LEU A 536 -12.72 -1.86 48.65
N GLU A 537 -13.48 -1.43 49.67
CA GLU A 537 -14.36 -2.31 50.46
C GLU A 537 -15.44 -2.94 49.58
N LYS A 538 -16.16 -2.14 48.78
CA LYS A 538 -17.15 -2.64 47.82
C LYS A 538 -16.55 -3.65 46.84
N CYS A 539 -15.35 -3.41 46.31
CA CYS A 539 -14.67 -4.35 45.41
C CYS A 539 -14.28 -5.65 46.11
N SER A 540 -13.70 -5.55 47.32
CA SER A 540 -13.37 -6.71 48.16
C SER A 540 -14.62 -7.55 48.45
N ASP A 541 -15.71 -6.91 48.86
CA ASP A 541 -16.95 -7.59 49.20
C ASP A 541 -17.55 -8.28 47.97
N LEU A 542 -17.48 -7.67 46.78
CA LEU A 542 -17.90 -8.30 45.53
C LEU A 542 -17.08 -9.55 45.19
N ILE A 543 -15.76 -9.53 45.42
CA ILE A 543 -14.89 -10.70 45.23
C ILE A 543 -15.23 -11.80 46.24
N LEU A 544 -15.38 -11.44 47.52
CA LEU A 544 -15.64 -12.41 48.60
C LEU A 544 -17.02 -13.06 48.50
N THR A 545 -18.03 -12.31 48.07
CA THR A 545 -19.42 -12.79 47.96
C THR A 545 -19.72 -13.51 46.64
N SER A 546 -18.85 -13.40 45.64
CA SER A 546 -19.03 -14.09 44.36
C SER A 546 -18.45 -15.52 44.39
N ASN A 547 -19.14 -16.43 43.69
CA ASN A 547 -18.74 -17.83 43.55
C ASN A 547 -17.87 -18.00 42.29
N PHE A 548 -16.71 -17.35 42.26
CA PHE A 548 -15.71 -17.51 41.20
C PHE A 548 -14.77 -18.68 41.48
N ASP A 549 -14.11 -19.19 40.45
CA ASP A 549 -13.03 -20.15 40.59
C ASP A 549 -11.75 -19.49 41.15
N LYS A 550 -10.77 -20.32 41.55
CA LYS A 550 -9.51 -19.84 42.14
C LYS A 550 -8.74 -18.93 41.17
N THR A 551 -8.77 -19.23 39.88
CA THR A 551 -8.06 -18.48 38.83
C THR A 551 -8.63 -17.07 38.70
N ALA A 552 -9.95 -16.91 38.55
CA ALA A 552 -10.59 -15.61 38.44
C ALA A 552 -10.44 -14.78 39.72
N ASN A 553 -10.51 -15.41 40.91
CA ASN A 553 -10.23 -14.73 42.17
C ASN A 553 -8.78 -14.22 42.22
N HIS A 554 -7.81 -15.03 41.78
CA HIS A 554 -6.42 -14.61 41.72
C HIS A 554 -6.22 -13.41 40.80
N GLU A 555 -6.81 -13.41 39.61
CA GLU A 555 -6.70 -12.30 38.67
C GLU A 555 -7.28 -11.01 39.27
N LEU A 556 -8.50 -11.05 39.83
CA LEU A 556 -9.13 -9.88 40.45
C LEU A 556 -8.33 -9.33 41.65
N ILE A 557 -7.81 -10.22 42.51
CA ILE A 557 -6.97 -9.84 43.64
C ILE A 557 -5.67 -9.20 43.13
N SER A 558 -5.05 -9.76 42.08
CA SER A 558 -3.85 -9.19 41.45
C SER A 558 -4.10 -7.81 40.86
N THR A 559 -5.24 -7.61 40.19
CA THR A 559 -5.63 -6.31 39.63
C THR A 559 -5.87 -5.29 40.75
N MET A 560 -6.55 -5.68 41.83
CA MET A 560 -6.77 -4.82 42.99
C MET A 560 -5.46 -4.46 43.71
N TRP A 561 -4.51 -5.39 43.81
CA TRP A 561 -3.17 -5.11 44.34
C TRP A 561 -2.40 -4.09 43.49
N THR A 562 -2.46 -4.27 42.16
CA THR A 562 -1.82 -3.37 41.20
C THR A 562 -2.37 -1.94 41.34
N LEU A 563 -3.68 -1.81 41.54
CA LEU A 563 -4.29 -0.52 41.84
C LEU A 563 -3.73 0.09 43.14
N VAL A 564 -3.82 -0.64 44.26
CA VAL A 564 -3.41 -0.14 45.59
C VAL A 564 -1.96 0.33 45.59
N THR A 565 -1.06 -0.45 44.96
CA THR A 565 0.36 -0.10 44.84
C THR A 565 0.59 1.12 43.96
N THR A 566 -0.16 1.27 42.88
CA THR A 566 -0.04 2.41 41.95
C THR A 566 -0.54 3.72 42.58
N MET A 567 -1.58 3.67 43.41
CA MET A 567 -2.13 4.86 44.07
C MET A 567 -1.19 5.48 45.11
N ARG A 568 -0.21 4.72 45.64
CA ARG A 568 0.74 5.15 46.69
C ARG A 568 0.09 5.80 47.93
N SER A 569 -1.18 5.48 48.19
CA SER A 569 -1.93 6.00 49.33
C SER A 569 -1.68 5.14 50.57
N LYS A 570 -1.23 5.76 51.68
CA LYS A 570 -1.04 5.07 52.97
C LYS A 570 -2.33 4.41 53.46
N VAL A 571 -3.46 5.03 53.16
CA VAL A 571 -4.78 4.56 53.58
C VAL A 571 -5.20 3.31 52.78
N ALA A 572 -4.98 3.31 51.46
CA ALA A 572 -5.24 2.14 50.63
C ALA A 572 -4.30 0.96 50.95
N LEU A 573 -3.01 1.24 51.23
CA LEU A 573 -2.05 0.22 51.66
C LEU A 573 -2.44 -0.41 52.99
N LYS A 574 -2.88 0.39 53.97
CA LYS A 574 -3.37 -0.13 55.26
C LYS A 574 -4.59 -1.04 55.07
N PHE A 575 -5.59 -0.59 54.30
CA PHE A 575 -6.74 -1.40 53.94
C PHE A 575 -6.34 -2.75 53.33
N TRP A 576 -5.38 -2.75 52.40
CA TRP A 576 -4.93 -3.97 51.75
C TRP A 576 -4.39 -4.99 52.73
N TYR A 577 -3.49 -4.58 53.64
CA TYR A 577 -2.93 -5.50 54.64
C TYR A 577 -3.98 -5.97 55.65
N ASP A 578 -4.98 -5.14 55.97
CA ASP A 578 -6.08 -5.51 56.87
C ASP A 578 -7.03 -6.55 56.23
N LYS A 579 -7.26 -6.46 54.90
CA LYS A 579 -8.16 -7.36 54.14
C LYS A 579 -7.47 -8.56 53.49
N LEU A 580 -6.15 -8.55 53.39
CA LEU A 580 -5.35 -9.61 52.75
C LEU A 580 -5.67 -11.02 53.27
N PRO A 581 -5.83 -11.28 54.60
CA PRO A 581 -6.14 -12.63 55.08
C PRO A 581 -7.49 -13.16 54.59
N GLN A 582 -8.48 -12.28 54.44
CA GLN A 582 -9.82 -12.65 53.95
C GLN A 582 -9.78 -12.95 52.45
N LEU A 583 -9.06 -12.14 51.66
CA LEU A 583 -8.92 -12.34 50.22
C LEU A 583 -8.10 -13.59 49.89
N GLN A 584 -7.06 -13.89 50.67
CA GLN A 584 -6.27 -15.13 50.51
C GLN A 584 -7.08 -16.40 50.73
N SER A 585 -8.18 -16.36 51.50
CA SER A 585 -9.04 -17.53 51.70
C SER A 585 -9.78 -18.00 50.43
N LYS A 586 -9.79 -17.17 49.37
CA LYS A 586 -10.40 -17.46 48.07
C LYS A 586 -9.42 -17.98 47.01
N LEU A 587 -8.11 -17.95 47.30
CA LEU A 587 -7.03 -18.52 46.48
C LEU A 587 -6.89 -20.02 46.76
#